data_AF-A0A1Q3PDI5-F1
#
_entry.id   AF-A0A1Q3PDI5-F1
#
_cell.length_a   1.000
_cell.length_b   1.000
_cell.length_c   1.000
_cell.angle_alpha   90.00
_cell.angle_beta   90.00
_cell.angle_gamma   90.00
#
_symmetry.space_group_name_H-M   'P 1'
#
loop_
_entity.id
_entity.type
_entity.pdbx_description
1 polymer ?
#
loop_
_entity_poly.entity_id
_entity_poly.type
_entity_poly.pdbx_seq_one_letter_code
_entity_poly.pdbx_strand_id
1 'polypeptide(L)'
;MKNEAEKMRELYDQWQTQGISKQAFCNRNGMGYHKFNYWVKKICRKNDIPVVRTSGFSQIPVQQADVVIEQNQQALAAITFPSGARIELFGSLDASFIKKLIL
;
A
#
# COMPACT_ATOMS: atom_id res chain seq x y z
N MET A 1 26.86 11.23 18.97
CA MET A 1 25.75 10.57 19.69
C MET A 1 24.52 10.67 18.81
N LYS A 2 23.91 9.56 18.37
CA LYS A 2 22.69 9.62 17.53
C LYS A 2 21.55 10.25 18.32
N ASN A 3 20.86 11.22 17.71
CA ASN A 3 19.72 11.90 18.34
C ASN A 3 18.54 10.92 18.50
N GLU A 4 17.69 11.12 19.51
CA GLU A 4 16.54 10.23 19.76
C GLU A 4 15.61 10.14 18.54
N ALA A 5 15.49 11.23 17.77
CA ALA A 5 14.71 11.27 16.54
C ALA A 5 15.28 10.36 15.43
N GLU A 6 16.60 10.23 15.33
CA GLU A 6 17.26 9.38 14.33
C GLU A 6 17.05 7.91 14.68
N LYS A 7 17.25 7.56 15.95
CA LYS A 7 17.00 6.19 16.46
C LYS A 7 15.55 5.76 16.22
N MET A 8 14.60 6.67 16.44
CA MET A 8 13.18 6.39 16.24
C MET A 8 12.80 6.29 14.76
N ARG A 9 13.52 6.98 13.88
CA ARG A 9 13.37 6.83 12.43
C ARG A 9 13.89 5.48 11.95
N GLU A 10 15.07 5.05 12.39
CA GLU A 10 15.61 3.72 12.08
C GLU A 10 14.65 2.60 12.50
N LEU A 11 14.07 2.71 13.72
CA LEU A 11 13.09 1.74 14.21
C LEU A 11 11.77 1.77 13.42
N TYR A 12 11.37 2.93 12.91
CA TYR A 12 10.20 3.05 12.04
C TYR A 12 10.41 2.33 10.71
N ASP A 13 11.59 2.49 10.09
CA ASP A 13 11.92 1.83 8.82
C ASP A 13 12.02 0.30 8.99
N GLN A 14 12.61 -0.15 10.10
CA GLN A 14 12.63 -1.56 10.48
C GLN A 14 11.21 -2.13 10.70
N TRP A 15 10.31 -1.35 11.30
CA TRP A 15 8.93 -1.77 11.46
C TRP A 15 8.20 -1.88 10.11
N GLN A 16 8.40 -0.92 9.20
CA GLN A 16 7.79 -0.95 7.87
C GLN A 16 8.22 -2.16 7.05
N THR A 17 9.50 -2.53 7.08
CA THR A 17 10.03 -3.69 6.34
C THR A 17 9.51 -5.03 6.87
N GLN A 18 9.15 -5.12 8.15
CA GLN A 18 8.67 -6.36 8.76
C GLN A 18 7.18 -6.66 8.51
N GLY A 19 6.36 -5.65 8.16
CA GLY A 19 4.93 -5.85 7.89
C GLY A 19 4.10 -6.34 9.09
N ILE A 20 4.63 -6.25 10.32
CA ILE A 20 3.95 -6.69 11.54
C ILE A 20 3.16 -5.56 12.20
N SER A 21 2.24 -5.88 13.11
CA SER A 21 1.51 -4.85 13.86
C SER A 21 2.44 -4.03 14.77
N LYS A 22 2.08 -2.76 15.04
CA LYS A 22 2.83 -1.88 15.95
C LYS A 22 3.02 -2.50 17.34
N GLN A 23 2.00 -3.20 17.83
CA GLN A 23 2.03 -3.88 19.12
C GLN A 23 3.02 -5.06 19.11
N ALA A 24 3.00 -5.89 18.06
CA ALA A 24 3.95 -6.98 17.91
C ALA A 24 5.41 -6.46 17.81
N PHE A 25 5.62 -5.35 17.10
CA PHE A 25 6.93 -4.71 17.00
C PHE A 25 7.42 -4.15 18.35
N CYS A 26 6.53 -3.47 19.09
CA CYS A 26 6.84 -2.94 20.42
C CYS A 26 7.20 -4.06 21.42
N ASN A 27 6.44 -5.16 21.41
CA ASN A 27 6.69 -6.32 22.27
C ASN A 27 8.05 -6.97 21.99
N ARG A 28 8.43 -7.11 20.71
CA ARG A 28 9.72 -7.69 20.31
C ARG A 28 10.92 -6.81 20.66
N ASN A 29 10.78 -5.49 20.57
CA ASN A 29 11.86 -4.54 20.80
C ASN A 29 11.88 -3.97 22.23
N GLY A 30 11.02 -4.46 23.13
CA GLY A 30 10.92 -3.95 24.51
C GLY A 30 10.54 -2.47 24.59
N MET A 31 9.81 -1.96 23.60
CA MET A 31 9.45 -0.55 23.50
C MET A 31 8.02 -0.31 24.01
N GLY A 32 7.81 0.78 24.76
CA GLY A 32 6.48 1.22 25.15
C GLY A 32 5.63 1.63 23.94
N TYR A 33 4.47 1.00 23.77
CA TYR A 33 3.55 1.25 22.66
C TYR A 33 3.21 2.73 22.46
N HIS A 34 2.96 3.47 23.54
CA HIS A 34 2.62 4.89 23.48
C HIS A 34 3.75 5.74 22.90
N LYS A 35 5.01 5.43 23.28
CA LYS A 35 6.19 6.12 22.77
C LYS A 35 6.34 5.87 21.27
N PHE A 36 6.25 4.61 20.85
CA PHE A 36 6.36 4.25 19.43
C PHE A 36 5.24 4.88 18.59
N ASN A 37 3.99 4.81 19.07
CA ASN A 37 2.85 5.37 18.36
C ASN A 37 2.94 6.91 18.22
N TYR A 38 3.47 7.60 19.23
CA TYR A 38 3.76 9.04 19.13
C TYR A 38 4.75 9.32 17.99
N TRP A 39 5.85 8.58 17.93
CA TRP A 39 6.86 8.75 16.88
C TRP A 39 6.33 8.42 15.49
N VAL A 40 5.56 7.33 15.34
CA VAL A 40 4.88 6.98 14.08
C VAL A 40 4.00 8.15 13.61
N LYS A 41 3.15 8.71 14.50
CA LYS A 41 2.30 9.86 14.15
C LYS A 41 3.12 11.09 13.77
N LYS A 42 4.21 11.36 14.50
CA LYS A 42 5.10 12.50 14.25
C LYS A 42 5.85 12.37 12.91
N ILE A 43 6.24 11.16 12.53
CA ILE A 43 6.92 10.88 11.26
C ILE A 43 5.93 10.97 10.10
N CYS A 44 4.74 10.36 10.20
CA CYS A 44 3.69 10.48 9.18
C CYS A 44 3.26 11.94 8.95
N ARG A 45 3.01 12.70 10.03
CA ARG A 45 2.62 14.12 9.92
C ARG A 45 3.67 15.02 9.26
N LYS A 46 4.95 14.64 9.26
CA LYS A 46 5.99 15.39 8.53
C LYS A 46 5.99 15.09 7.03
N ASN A 47 5.47 13.94 6.63
CA ASN A 47 5.34 13.53 5.23
C ASN A 47 3.95 13.86 4.66
N ASP A 48 2.95 14.11 5.51
CA ASP A 48 1.63 14.54 5.09
C ASP A 48 1.65 16.04 4.74
N ILE A 49 1.54 16.33 3.45
CA ILE A 49 0.89 17.55 2.93
C ILE A 49 -0.42 17.71 3.73
N PRO A 50 -0.84 18.92 4.17
CA PRO A 50 -1.96 19.05 5.11
C PRO A 50 -3.25 18.50 4.47
N VAL A 51 -3.54 17.23 4.76
CA VAL A 51 -4.80 16.61 4.37
C VAL A 51 -5.83 17.12 5.34
N VAL A 52 -6.61 18.10 4.87
CA VAL A 52 -7.89 18.49 5.47
C VAL A 52 -8.64 17.19 5.72
N ARG A 53 -8.91 16.89 6.99
CA ARG A 53 -9.68 15.70 7.35
C ARG A 53 -11.13 15.93 6.98
N THR A 54 -11.47 15.72 5.72
CA THR A 54 -12.85 15.55 5.30
C THR A 54 -13.27 14.17 5.78
N SER A 55 -14.13 14.07 6.79
CA SER A 55 -14.72 12.80 7.20
C SER A 55 -15.48 12.22 5.99
N GLY A 56 -15.05 11.07 5.49
CA GLY A 56 -15.57 10.45 4.28
C GLY A 56 -14.53 9.58 3.57
N PHE A 57 -14.75 9.34 2.28
CA PHE A 57 -13.88 8.52 1.43
C PHE A 57 -12.42 8.97 1.48
N SER A 58 -11.51 8.02 1.68
CA SER A 58 -10.07 8.26 1.56
C SER A 58 -9.62 7.97 0.14
N GLN A 59 -9.00 8.96 -0.51
CA GLN A 59 -8.41 8.76 -1.82
C GLN A 59 -7.23 7.79 -1.68
N ILE A 60 -7.34 6.62 -2.30
CA ILE A 60 -6.20 5.70 -2.42
C ILE A 60 -5.30 6.30 -3.50
N PRO A 61 -4.06 6.71 -3.18
CA PRO A 61 -3.13 7.12 -4.21
C PRO A 61 -2.85 5.88 -5.06
N VAL A 62 -3.48 5.82 -6.23
CA VAL A 62 -3.02 4.95 -7.30
C VAL A 62 -1.62 5.47 -7.60
N GLN A 63 -0.61 4.73 -7.16
CA GLN A 63 0.72 4.87 -7.73
C GLN A 63 0.48 4.64 -9.21
N GLN A 64 0.41 5.73 -9.97
CA GLN A 64 0.76 5.68 -11.37
C GLN A 64 2.21 5.22 -11.32
N ALA A 65 2.40 3.91 -11.33
CA ALA A 65 3.60 3.36 -11.92
C ALA A 65 3.75 4.13 -13.22
N ASP A 66 4.95 4.62 -13.50
CA ASP A 66 5.34 5.20 -14.78
C ASP A 66 5.22 4.13 -15.88
N VAL A 67 4.04 3.56 -16.05
CA VAL A 67 3.59 2.91 -17.25
C VAL A 67 3.19 4.10 -18.08
N VAL A 68 4.12 4.50 -18.94
CA VAL A 68 3.81 5.18 -20.20
C VAL A 68 2.46 4.63 -20.64
N ILE A 69 1.41 5.43 -20.50
CA ILE A 69 0.11 5.10 -21.05
C ILE A 69 0.34 5.19 -22.55
N GLU A 70 0.81 4.09 -23.14
CA GLU A 70 0.53 3.82 -24.53
C GLU A 70 -1.00 3.80 -24.60
N GLN A 71 -1.56 4.85 -25.18
CA GLN A 71 -2.99 5.17 -25.25
C GLN A 71 -3.77 4.16 -26.13
N ASN A 72 -3.32 2.91 -26.19
CA ASN A 72 -3.76 1.86 -27.09
C ASN A 72 -3.74 0.45 -26.48
N GLN A 73 -3.77 0.31 -25.15
CA GLN A 73 -4.05 -1.00 -24.55
C GLN A 73 -5.56 -1.28 -24.56
N GLN A 74 -6.11 -1.53 -25.76
CA GLN A 74 -7.44 -2.09 -25.90
C GLN A 74 -7.47 -3.45 -25.19
N ALA A 75 -8.40 -3.64 -24.26
CA ALA A 75 -8.56 -4.92 -23.57
C ALA A 75 -8.77 -6.03 -24.61
N LEU A 76 -7.94 -7.07 -24.56
CA LEU A 76 -7.97 -8.18 -25.51
C LEU A 76 -9.08 -9.17 -25.17
N ALA A 77 -9.44 -9.26 -23.90
CA ALA A 77 -10.58 -10.02 -23.42
C ALA A 77 -11.12 -9.41 -22.14
N ALA A 78 -12.42 -9.62 -21.89
CA ALA A 78 -13.05 -9.30 -20.62
C ALA A 78 -13.93 -10.45 -20.15
N ILE A 79 -13.89 -10.74 -18.85
CA ILE A 79 -14.75 -11.74 -18.20
C ILE A 79 -15.77 -10.97 -17.36
N THR A 80 -17.05 -11.14 -17.67
CA THR A 80 -18.17 -10.53 -16.94
C THR A 80 -18.89 -11.59 -16.12
N PHE A 81 -18.97 -11.38 -14.81
CA PHE A 81 -19.64 -12.29 -13.88
C PHE A 81 -21.09 -11.83 -13.61
N PRO A 82 -22.02 -12.76 -13.30
CA PRO A 82 -23.41 -12.41 -12.91
C PRO A 82 -23.50 -11.51 -11.68
N SER A 83 -22.47 -11.50 -10.83
CA SER A 83 -22.36 -10.62 -9.67
C SER A 83 -22.10 -9.15 -10.03
N GLY A 84 -21.83 -8.86 -11.31
CA GLY A 84 -21.46 -7.53 -11.80
C GLY A 84 -19.95 -7.26 -11.75
N ALA A 85 -19.15 -8.17 -11.21
CA ALA A 85 -17.69 -8.09 -11.31
C ALA A 85 -17.25 -8.25 -12.77
N ARG A 86 -16.26 -7.46 -13.19
CA ARG A 86 -15.65 -7.52 -14.52
C ARG A 86 -14.14 -7.55 -14.40
N ILE A 87 -13.51 -8.50 -15.09
CA ILE A 87 -12.06 -8.61 -15.19
C ILE A 87 -11.67 -8.27 -16.62
N GLU A 88 -10.77 -7.30 -16.80
CA GLU A 88 -10.23 -6.91 -18.10
C GLU A 88 -8.78 -7.40 -18.23
N LEU A 89 -8.46 -7.99 -19.38
CA LEU A 89 -7.17 -8.62 -19.66
C LEU A 89 -6.43 -7.82 -20.75
N PHE A 90 -5.20 -7.43 -20.46
CA PHE A 90 -4.34 -6.61 -21.32
C PHE A 90 -3.03 -7.34 -21.66
N GLY A 91 -2.42 -7.01 -22.81
CA GLY A 91 -1.17 -7.66 -23.27
C GLY A 91 -1.39 -9.07 -23.85
N SER A 92 -0.32 -9.78 -24.24
CA SER A 92 -0.46 -11.10 -24.88
C SER A 92 -1.12 -12.14 -23.96
N LEU A 93 -2.25 -12.72 -24.40
CA LEU A 93 -2.97 -13.75 -23.65
C LEU A 93 -2.75 -15.14 -24.25
N ASP A 94 -2.37 -16.09 -23.41
CA ASP A 94 -2.36 -17.52 -23.75
C ASP A 94 -3.73 -18.12 -23.44
N ALA A 95 -4.29 -18.90 -24.38
CA ALA A 95 -5.54 -19.64 -24.19
C ALA A 95 -5.49 -20.57 -22.97
N SER A 96 -4.32 -21.13 -22.65
CA SER A 96 -4.12 -21.98 -21.47
C SER A 96 -4.30 -21.21 -20.16
N PHE A 97 -3.93 -19.93 -20.15
CA PHE A 97 -4.10 -19.03 -19.00
C PHE A 97 -5.57 -18.65 -18.81
N ILE A 98 -6.27 -18.28 -19.90
CA ILE A 98 -7.71 -17.94 -19.85
C ILE A 98 -8.51 -19.11 -19.27
N LYS A 99 -8.19 -20.35 -19.67
CA LYS A 99 -8.85 -21.55 -19.15
C LYS A 99 -8.75 -21.68 -17.62
N LYS A 100 -7.65 -21.24 -17.00
CA LYS A 100 -7.46 -21.28 -15.53
C LYS A 100 -8.31 -20.25 -14.78
N LEU A 101 -8.77 -19.18 -15.45
CA LEU A 101 -9.58 -18.14 -14.82
C LEU A 101 -11.09 -18.45 -14.82
N ILE A 102 -11.50 -19.43 -15.63
CA ILE A 102 -12.91 -19.82 -15.82
C ILE A 102 -13.24 -21.11 -15.04
N LEU A 103 -12.25 -21.75 -14.41
CA LEU A 103 -12.37 -22.99 -13.64
C LEU A 103 -12.28 -22.77 -12.13
#